data_AF-A0A923HA31-F1
#
_entry.id   AF-A0A923HA31-F1
#
_cell.length_a   1.000
_cell.length_b   1.000
_cell.length_c   1.000
_cell.angle_alpha   90.00
_cell.angle_beta   90.00
_cell.angle_gamma   90.00
#
_symmetry.space_group_name_H-M   'P 1'
#
loop_
_entity.id
_entity.type
_entity.pdbx_description
1 polymer ?
#
loop_
_entity_poly.entity_id
_entity_poly.type
_entity_poly.pdbx_seq_one_letter_code
_entity_poly.pdbx_strand_id
1 'polypeptide(L)'
;MFKSEPKSIVQFLATHFDLLRQLFDIQVKNEIILKSQVDETLKEFGSDIENQLFEHKILVEQNNDFVIYEPYFVLFEFVLQQFKPLLPEEIEKFGQSIRTLFLNIKEGINQDKNILLDRIEALSNEIKKFRNAVTNNTVSLLNESRELKANTRKIEYQEKVQNARYLIEYYIIPLNTILDINHSQSIYNELLAISQFSNNKRFDYSDESIRRQFEKLYNLLRQVVKDISQQSTVLSNELLPLLDRIRTESEYLQGFHLYLTNMNCYKGIKPPRLFSTSRDNLYNQYIYENTKEYFEQFKNEEDVFVEEEAYDIKQWIFNKREYKSQLNSKLPVTDFFSWCKKAIENENKDFDINNYFMLTSLIFEEEYDIEQDKERENISLKTKQGEFIMPKLKISKKENVSE
;
A
#
# COMPACT_ATOMS: atom_id res chain seq x y z
N MET A 1 25.14 -13.21 -40.20
CA MET A 1 24.53 -13.86 -41.39
C MET A 1 23.20 -14.43 -40.92
N PHE A 2 22.06 -13.87 -41.35
CA PHE A 2 20.73 -14.28 -40.88
C PHE A 2 20.51 -15.76 -41.19
N LYS A 3 20.38 -16.60 -40.16
CA LYS A 3 20.15 -18.05 -40.29
C LYS A 3 18.75 -18.50 -39.90
N SER A 4 17.92 -17.60 -39.39
CA SER A 4 16.57 -17.94 -38.94
C SER A 4 15.53 -17.51 -39.95
N GLU A 5 14.70 -18.46 -40.40
CA GLU A 5 13.56 -18.17 -41.25
C GLU A 5 12.54 -17.29 -40.48
N PRO A 6 11.82 -16.37 -41.14
CA PRO A 6 10.83 -15.53 -40.45
C PRO A 6 9.79 -16.35 -39.66
N LYS A 7 9.45 -17.55 -40.16
CA LYS A 7 8.54 -18.48 -39.50
C LYS A 7 9.12 -19.08 -38.22
N SER A 8 10.42 -19.36 -38.19
CA SER A 8 11.08 -19.90 -36.98
C SER A 8 11.11 -18.87 -35.86
N ILE A 9 11.30 -17.58 -36.20
CA ILE A 9 11.26 -16.49 -35.21
C ILE A 9 9.88 -16.41 -34.56
N VAL A 10 8.80 -16.41 -35.35
CA VAL A 10 7.43 -16.36 -34.81
C VAL A 10 7.09 -17.59 -33.98
N GLN A 11 7.52 -18.77 -34.43
CA GLN A 11 7.31 -20.01 -33.69
C GLN A 11 8.09 -20.04 -32.37
N PHE A 12 9.31 -19.47 -32.35
CA PHE A 12 10.09 -19.26 -31.13
C PHE A 12 9.38 -18.31 -30.16
N LEU A 13 8.87 -17.17 -30.65
CA LEU A 13 8.09 -16.21 -29.84
C LEU A 13 6.86 -16.88 -29.20
N ALA A 14 6.17 -17.75 -29.94
CA ALA A 14 5.00 -18.47 -29.43
C ALA A 14 5.36 -19.57 -28.42
N THR A 15 6.48 -20.28 -28.63
CA THR A 15 6.91 -21.39 -27.78
C THR A 15 7.48 -20.89 -26.45
N HIS A 16 8.17 -19.75 -26.46
CA HIS A 16 8.82 -19.15 -25.29
C HIS A 16 8.14 -17.86 -24.83
N PHE A 17 6.84 -17.74 -25.05
CA PHE A 17 6.08 -16.52 -24.73
C PHE A 17 6.20 -16.13 -23.26
N ASP A 18 6.12 -17.10 -22.34
CA ASP A 18 6.18 -16.82 -20.90
C ASP A 18 7.55 -16.27 -20.46
N LEU A 19 8.66 -16.82 -21.00
CA LEU A 19 10.01 -16.30 -20.77
C LEU A 19 10.14 -14.88 -21.30
N LEU A 20 9.68 -14.63 -22.53
CA LEU A 20 9.77 -13.33 -23.17
C LEU A 20 8.91 -12.29 -22.45
N ARG A 21 7.76 -12.71 -21.90
CA ARG A 21 6.91 -11.89 -21.05
C ARG A 21 7.60 -11.53 -19.74
N GLN A 22 8.27 -12.47 -19.08
CA GLN A 22 9.03 -12.16 -17.87
C GLN A 22 10.17 -11.17 -18.15
N LEU A 23 10.92 -11.37 -19.24
CA LEU A 23 11.97 -10.43 -19.67
C LEU A 23 11.39 -9.04 -19.99
N PHE A 24 10.23 -8.99 -20.64
CA PHE A 24 9.50 -7.74 -20.90
C PHE A 24 9.09 -7.05 -19.59
N ASP A 25 8.49 -7.77 -18.64
CA ASP A 25 8.09 -7.22 -17.33
C ASP A 25 9.29 -6.70 -16.53
N ILE A 26 10.45 -7.36 -16.63
CA ILE A 26 11.71 -6.91 -16.01
C ILE A 26 12.18 -5.61 -16.66
N GLN A 27 12.20 -5.55 -18.00
CA GLN A 27 12.61 -4.35 -18.73
C GLN A 27 11.66 -3.17 -18.50
N VAL A 28 10.35 -3.41 -18.40
CA VAL A 28 9.38 -2.34 -18.09
C VAL A 28 9.62 -1.73 -16.71
N LYS A 29 10.09 -2.53 -15.73
CA LYS A 29 10.37 -2.04 -14.37
C LYS A 29 11.74 -1.38 -14.23
N ASN A 30 12.77 -1.96 -14.85
CA ASN A 30 14.17 -1.57 -14.61
C ASN A 30 14.80 -0.82 -15.78
N GLU A 31 14.07 -0.61 -16.88
CA GLU A 31 14.51 -0.07 -18.19
C GLU A 31 15.56 -0.94 -18.92
N ILE A 32 16.34 -1.72 -18.18
CA ILE A 32 17.43 -2.57 -18.64
C ILE A 32 17.31 -3.94 -17.94
N ILE A 33 17.70 -5.01 -18.63
CA ILE A 33 17.73 -6.37 -18.09
C ILE A 33 19.17 -6.71 -17.68
N LEU A 34 19.39 -6.91 -16.37
CA LEU A 34 20.70 -7.29 -15.86
C LEU A 34 21.05 -8.72 -16.27
N LYS A 35 22.34 -8.99 -16.48
CA LYS A 35 22.83 -10.34 -16.82
C LYS A 35 22.42 -11.41 -15.80
N SER A 36 22.42 -11.09 -14.52
CA SER A 36 21.96 -12.00 -13.47
C SER A 36 20.48 -12.35 -13.57
N GLN A 37 19.64 -11.43 -14.07
CA GLN A 37 18.20 -11.63 -14.26
C GLN A 37 17.91 -12.46 -15.51
N VAL A 38 18.72 -12.30 -16.56
CA VAL A 38 18.71 -13.19 -17.74
C VAL A 38 19.11 -14.61 -17.32
N ASP A 39 20.18 -14.76 -16.54
CA ASP A 39 20.64 -16.07 -16.06
C ASP A 39 19.61 -16.75 -15.14
N GLU A 40 18.88 -15.98 -14.32
CA GLU A 40 17.84 -16.50 -13.42
C GLU A 40 16.60 -16.95 -14.20
N THR A 41 16.12 -16.14 -15.15
CA THR A 41 14.99 -16.50 -16.01
C THR A 41 15.33 -17.67 -16.94
N LEU A 42 16.57 -17.78 -17.44
CA LEU A 42 17.01 -18.91 -18.26
C LEU A 42 17.13 -20.22 -17.47
N LYS A 43 17.41 -20.19 -16.17
CA LYS A 43 17.43 -21.41 -15.32
C LYS A 43 16.06 -22.08 -15.23
N GLU A 44 14.98 -21.32 -15.36
CA GLU A 44 13.61 -21.86 -15.33
C GLU A 44 13.19 -22.53 -16.64
N PHE A 45 13.73 -22.09 -17.78
CA PHE A 45 13.27 -22.53 -19.12
C PHE A 45 14.32 -23.27 -19.97
N GLY A 46 15.60 -23.28 -19.57
CA GLY A 46 16.69 -24.04 -20.20
C GLY A 46 17.78 -23.18 -20.85
N SER A 47 19.04 -23.59 -20.71
CA SER A 47 20.24 -22.86 -21.14
C SER A 47 20.45 -22.75 -22.66
N ASP A 48 19.82 -23.61 -23.46
CA ASP A 48 20.00 -23.62 -24.92
C ASP A 48 19.26 -22.47 -25.63
N ILE A 49 18.38 -21.78 -24.91
CA ILE A 49 17.54 -20.69 -25.40
C ILE A 49 18.32 -19.38 -25.53
N GLU A 50 19.39 -19.20 -24.74
CA GLU A 50 20.20 -17.97 -24.72
C GLU A 50 20.79 -17.65 -26.09
N ASN A 51 21.41 -18.65 -26.73
CA ASN A 51 21.96 -18.48 -28.08
C ASN A 51 20.89 -18.13 -29.12
N GLN A 52 19.67 -18.68 -28.98
CA GLN A 52 18.55 -18.40 -29.88
C GLN A 52 18.00 -16.98 -29.69
N LEU A 53 18.01 -16.43 -28.47
CA LEU A 53 17.61 -15.04 -28.20
C LEU A 53 18.51 -14.02 -28.91
N PHE A 54 19.83 -14.28 -28.96
CA PHE A 54 20.78 -13.43 -29.70
C PHE A 54 20.75 -13.70 -31.20
N GLU A 55 20.62 -14.96 -31.63
CA GLU A 55 20.52 -15.30 -33.06
C GLU A 55 19.27 -14.72 -33.72
N HIS A 56 18.14 -14.64 -33.01
CA HIS A 56 16.91 -14.00 -33.46
C HIS A 56 16.90 -12.47 -33.25
N LYS A 57 17.97 -11.90 -32.68
CA LYS A 57 18.09 -10.48 -32.30
C LYS A 57 16.95 -10.01 -31.40
N ILE A 58 16.45 -10.87 -30.54
CA ILE A 58 15.41 -10.51 -29.58
C ILE A 58 16.05 -9.72 -28.44
N LEU A 59 17.23 -10.13 -27.97
CA LEU A 59 18.05 -9.39 -27.02
C LEU A 59 19.26 -8.76 -27.72
N VAL A 60 19.59 -7.54 -27.32
CA VAL A 60 20.76 -6.77 -27.76
C VAL A 60 21.57 -6.38 -26.53
N GLU A 61 22.89 -6.55 -26.60
CA GLU A 61 23.81 -6.11 -25.56
C GLU A 61 23.99 -4.59 -25.59
N GLN A 62 23.85 -3.97 -24.42
CA GLN A 62 24.13 -2.56 -24.18
C GLN A 62 25.05 -2.42 -22.95
N ASN A 63 26.34 -2.14 -23.18
CA ASN A 63 27.33 -1.79 -22.14
C ASN A 63 27.39 -2.72 -20.91
N ASN A 64 27.21 -4.04 -21.09
CA ASN A 64 27.18 -5.15 -20.10
C ASN A 64 25.80 -5.67 -19.70
N ASP A 65 24.73 -4.98 -20.08
CA ASP A 65 23.36 -5.41 -19.81
C ASP A 65 22.60 -5.71 -21.12
N PHE A 66 21.38 -6.19 -21.01
CA PHE A 66 20.56 -6.60 -22.16
C PHE A 66 19.29 -5.77 -22.29
N VAL A 67 18.90 -5.52 -23.54
CA VAL A 67 17.66 -4.83 -23.89
C VAL A 67 16.96 -5.62 -24.99
N ILE A 68 15.65 -5.78 -24.88
CA ILE A 68 14.81 -6.33 -25.94
C ILE A 68 14.84 -5.37 -27.12
N TYR A 69 15.15 -5.88 -28.30
CA TYR A 69 15.21 -5.08 -29.51
C TYR A 69 13.86 -4.42 -29.82
N GLU A 70 13.90 -3.13 -30.14
CA GLU A 70 12.73 -2.23 -30.25
C GLU A 70 11.51 -2.83 -30.99
N PRO A 71 11.64 -3.48 -32.17
CA PRO A 71 10.49 -4.04 -32.88
C PRO A 71 9.79 -5.16 -32.12
N TYR A 72 10.53 -5.98 -31.36
CA TYR A 72 9.94 -7.00 -30.51
C TYR A 72 9.36 -6.39 -29.25
N PHE A 73 10.00 -5.37 -28.68
CA PHE A 73 9.47 -4.63 -27.54
C PHE A 73 8.10 -4.01 -27.87
N VAL A 74 7.99 -3.28 -28.98
CA VAL A 74 6.72 -2.70 -29.47
C VAL A 74 5.68 -3.78 -29.77
N LEU A 75 6.09 -4.95 -30.27
CA LEU A 75 5.19 -6.09 -30.47
C LEU A 75 4.64 -6.62 -29.13
N PHE A 76 5.50 -6.81 -28.13
CA PHE A 76 5.08 -7.25 -26.80
C PHE A 76 4.20 -6.22 -26.11
N GLU A 77 4.54 -4.95 -26.20
CA GLU A 77 3.73 -3.83 -25.71
C GLU A 77 2.32 -3.87 -26.33
N PHE A 78 2.24 -4.13 -27.64
CA PHE A 78 0.98 -4.27 -28.36
C PHE A 78 0.17 -5.51 -27.97
N VAL A 79 0.82 -6.68 -27.87
CA VAL A 79 0.15 -7.95 -27.55
C VAL A 79 -0.33 -7.98 -26.10
N LEU A 80 0.48 -7.47 -25.17
CA LEU A 80 0.17 -7.43 -23.74
C LEU A 80 -0.73 -6.24 -23.36
N GLN A 81 -0.90 -5.26 -24.25
CA GLN A 81 -1.62 -4.00 -23.99
C GLN A 81 -1.07 -3.24 -22.77
N GLN A 82 0.23 -3.37 -22.53
CA GLN A 82 0.94 -2.75 -21.41
C GLN A 82 1.79 -1.61 -21.94
N PHE A 83 1.16 -0.50 -22.32
CA PHE A 83 1.91 0.68 -22.74
C PHE A 83 2.19 1.57 -21.54
N LYS A 84 3.38 2.17 -21.50
CA LYS A 84 3.68 3.21 -20.53
C LYS A 84 2.90 4.46 -20.94
N PRO A 85 2.05 5.06 -20.08
CA PRO A 85 1.33 6.27 -20.44
C PRO A 85 2.34 7.37 -20.75
N LEU A 86 2.36 7.81 -22.01
CA LEU A 86 3.16 8.95 -22.46
C LEU A 86 2.73 10.23 -21.75
N LEU A 87 3.70 11.11 -21.49
CA LEU A 87 3.40 12.40 -20.89
C LEU A 87 2.62 13.28 -21.88
N PRO A 88 1.69 14.14 -21.41
CA PRO A 88 0.98 15.06 -22.30
C PRO A 88 1.91 15.96 -23.13
N GLU A 89 3.06 16.33 -22.57
CA GLU A 89 4.09 17.12 -23.26
C GLU A 89 4.66 16.40 -24.49
N GLU A 90 4.78 15.08 -24.43
CA GLU A 90 5.22 14.25 -25.57
C GLU A 90 4.13 14.18 -26.64
N ILE A 91 2.86 14.12 -26.22
CA ILE A 91 1.69 14.19 -27.12
C ILE A 91 1.61 15.57 -27.80
N GLU A 92 1.93 16.65 -27.08
CA GLU A 92 1.95 18.01 -27.62
C GLU A 92 3.07 18.21 -28.65
N LYS A 93 4.24 17.58 -28.48
CA LYS A 93 5.33 17.60 -29.47
C LYS A 93 4.89 17.04 -30.83
N PHE A 94 4.06 15.98 -30.85
CA PHE A 94 3.47 15.50 -32.08
C PHE A 94 2.55 16.55 -32.72
N GLY A 95 1.75 17.26 -31.92
CA GLY A 95 0.94 18.39 -32.38
C GLY A 95 1.77 19.49 -33.04
N GLN A 96 2.86 19.93 -32.39
CA GLN A 96 3.77 20.94 -32.92
C GLN A 96 4.46 20.45 -34.21
N SER A 97 4.84 19.18 -34.28
CA SER A 97 5.44 18.58 -35.48
C SER A 97 4.45 18.53 -36.64
N ILE A 98 3.18 18.19 -36.38
CA ILE A 98 2.10 18.24 -37.37
C ILE A 98 1.87 19.68 -37.87
N ARG A 99 1.85 20.67 -36.97
CA ARG A 99 1.72 22.10 -37.34
C ARG A 99 2.82 22.56 -38.26
N THR A 100 4.07 22.30 -37.89
CA THR A 100 5.25 22.73 -38.66
C THR A 100 5.29 22.06 -40.03
N LEU A 101 5.05 20.74 -40.11
CA LEU A 101 4.94 20.02 -41.38
C LEU A 101 3.82 20.58 -42.26
N PHE A 102 2.67 20.92 -41.67
CA PHE A 102 1.56 21.50 -42.41
C PHE A 102 1.84 22.92 -42.93
N LEU A 103 2.50 23.77 -42.13
CA LEU A 103 2.95 25.09 -42.57
C LEU A 103 3.94 24.97 -43.75
N ASN A 104 4.91 24.05 -43.65
CA ASN A 104 5.85 23.77 -44.72
C ASN A 104 5.18 23.24 -46.00
N ILE A 105 4.06 22.54 -45.88
CA ILE A 105 3.24 22.11 -47.03
C ILE A 105 2.49 23.30 -47.62
N LYS A 106 1.95 24.21 -46.80
CA LYS A 106 1.24 25.42 -47.25
C LYS A 106 2.15 26.43 -47.95
N GLU A 107 3.35 26.65 -47.42
CA GLU A 107 4.34 27.57 -47.99
C GLU A 107 5.08 26.98 -49.19
N GLY A 108 5.24 25.65 -49.23
CA GLY A 108 5.95 24.91 -50.27
C GLY A 108 5.12 24.46 -51.47
N ILE A 109 3.85 24.86 -51.60
CA ILE A 109 2.93 24.37 -52.66
C ILE A 109 3.48 24.61 -54.08
N ASN A 110 4.26 25.68 -54.27
CA ASN A 110 4.83 26.08 -55.56
C ASN A 110 6.29 25.63 -55.76
N GLN A 111 6.84 24.81 -54.85
CA GLN A 111 8.22 24.30 -54.91
C GLN A 111 8.27 22.95 -55.64
N ASP A 112 9.42 22.27 -55.59
CA ASP A 112 9.62 20.97 -56.23
C ASP A 112 8.55 19.94 -55.85
N LYS A 113 7.96 19.33 -56.88
CA LYS A 113 6.91 18.30 -56.78
C LYS A 113 7.31 17.12 -55.89
N ASN A 114 8.55 16.65 -55.99
CA ASN A 114 9.02 15.52 -55.19
C ASN A 114 9.12 15.87 -53.70
N ILE A 115 9.59 17.07 -53.38
CA ILE A 115 9.67 17.57 -52.00
C ILE A 115 8.27 17.71 -51.39
N LEU A 116 7.29 18.16 -52.18
CA LEU A 116 5.90 18.23 -51.73
C LEU A 116 5.32 16.84 -51.42
N LEU A 117 5.59 15.84 -52.26
CA LEU A 117 5.16 14.45 -52.04
C LEU A 117 5.80 13.87 -50.77
N ASP A 118 7.10 14.05 -50.58
CA ASP A 118 7.83 13.58 -49.39
C ASP A 118 7.32 14.26 -48.12
N ARG A 119 6.98 15.56 -48.17
CA ARG A 119 6.37 16.29 -47.05
C ARG A 119 4.97 15.76 -46.70
N ILE A 120 4.16 15.43 -47.70
CA ILE A 120 2.82 14.84 -47.48
C ILE A 120 2.93 13.45 -46.85
N GLU A 121 3.91 12.65 -47.28
CA GLU A 121 4.17 11.33 -46.70
C GLU A 121 4.70 11.44 -45.26
N ALA A 122 5.63 12.37 -44.99
CA ALA A 122 6.12 12.66 -43.65
C ALA A 122 4.98 13.10 -42.72
N LEU A 123 4.11 14.01 -43.17
CA LEU A 123 2.92 14.42 -42.42
C LEU A 123 1.99 13.23 -42.15
N SER A 124 1.74 12.39 -43.15
CA SER A 124 0.90 11.20 -42.99
C SER A 124 1.45 10.22 -41.97
N ASN A 125 2.77 10.02 -41.94
CA ASN A 125 3.44 9.15 -40.98
C ASN A 125 3.39 9.74 -39.56
N GLU A 126 3.57 11.05 -39.43
CA GLU A 126 3.49 11.72 -38.12
C GLU A 126 2.07 11.67 -37.54
N ILE A 127 1.04 11.84 -38.37
CA ILE A 127 -0.36 11.69 -37.94
C ILE A 127 -0.65 10.24 -37.51
N LYS A 128 -0.08 9.23 -38.16
CA LYS A 128 -0.22 7.82 -37.73
C LYS A 128 0.44 7.58 -36.38
N LYS A 129 1.64 8.11 -36.16
CA LYS A 129 2.34 8.01 -34.87
C LYS A 129 1.53 8.67 -33.76
N PHE A 130 1.03 9.89 -34.02
CA PHE A 130 0.15 10.60 -33.09
C PHE A 130 -1.11 9.79 -32.76
N ARG A 131 -1.81 9.26 -33.77
CA ARG A 131 -2.99 8.41 -33.56
C ARG A 131 -2.67 7.22 -32.67
N ASN A 132 -1.59 6.49 -32.98
CA ASN A 132 -1.18 5.31 -32.22
C ASN A 132 -0.82 5.68 -30.77
N ALA A 133 -0.08 6.78 -30.57
CA ALA A 133 0.25 7.30 -29.25
C ALA A 133 -0.99 7.62 -28.43
N VAL A 134 -1.98 8.31 -29.01
CA VAL A 134 -3.25 8.64 -28.33
C VAL A 134 -4.05 7.38 -27.99
N THR A 135 -4.14 6.41 -28.91
CA THR A 135 -4.85 5.14 -28.63
C THR A 135 -4.16 4.31 -27.56
N ASN A 136 -2.83 4.18 -27.60
CA ASN A 136 -2.07 3.40 -26.64
C ASN A 136 -2.12 4.04 -25.25
N ASN A 137 -2.02 5.36 -25.18
CA ASN A 137 -2.14 6.12 -23.93
C ASN A 137 -3.56 5.95 -23.33
N THR A 138 -4.60 6.05 -24.16
CA THR A 138 -5.99 5.86 -23.71
C THR A 138 -6.20 4.45 -23.16
N VAL A 139 -5.74 3.41 -23.87
CA VAL A 139 -5.84 2.01 -23.41
C VAL A 139 -5.12 1.82 -22.07
N SER A 140 -3.94 2.41 -21.91
CA SER A 140 -3.14 2.27 -20.69
C SER A 140 -3.80 2.95 -19.51
N LEU A 141 -4.30 4.18 -19.69
CA LEU A 141 -5.06 4.90 -18.66
C LEU A 141 -6.33 4.15 -18.26
N LEU A 142 -7.00 3.49 -19.21
CA LEU A 142 -8.17 2.66 -18.91
C LEU A 142 -7.78 1.40 -18.12
N ASN A 143 -6.67 0.75 -18.47
CA ASN A 143 -6.18 -0.43 -17.76
C ASN A 143 -5.77 -0.07 -16.33
N GLU A 144 -5.00 1.00 -16.13
CA GLU A 144 -4.64 1.50 -14.80
C GLU A 144 -5.89 1.90 -13.98
N SER A 145 -6.85 2.58 -14.60
CA SER A 145 -8.12 2.93 -13.97
C SER A 145 -8.93 1.69 -13.56
N ARG A 146 -8.93 0.64 -14.38
CA ARG A 146 -9.59 -0.64 -14.07
C ARG A 146 -8.88 -1.39 -12.94
N GLU A 147 -7.55 -1.38 -12.90
CA GLU A 147 -6.79 -1.96 -11.79
C GLU A 147 -7.09 -1.24 -10.47
N LEU A 148 -7.15 0.09 -10.49
CA LEU A 148 -7.57 0.88 -9.33
C LEU A 148 -9.02 0.53 -8.91
N LYS A 149 -9.95 0.34 -9.86
CA LYS A 149 -11.34 -0.09 -9.57
C LYS A 149 -11.40 -1.46 -8.91
N ALA A 150 -10.70 -2.45 -9.47
CA ALA A 150 -10.80 -3.85 -9.05
C ALA A 150 -10.09 -4.15 -7.71
N ASN A 151 -9.24 -3.23 -7.23
CA ASN A 151 -8.48 -3.36 -5.99
C ASN A 151 -7.63 -4.66 -5.95
N THR A 152 -7.11 -5.08 -7.10
CA THR A 152 -6.37 -6.34 -7.28
C THR A 152 -5.07 -6.40 -6.48
N ARG A 153 -4.48 -5.24 -6.15
CA ARG A 153 -3.18 -5.14 -5.47
C ARG A 153 -3.27 -4.92 -3.95
N LYS A 154 -4.47 -4.98 -3.33
CA LYS A 154 -4.69 -4.68 -1.90
C LYS A 154 -4.00 -3.38 -1.45
N ILE A 155 -4.07 -2.35 -2.29
CA ILE A 155 -3.44 -1.05 -2.02
C ILE A 155 -4.21 -0.35 -0.91
N GLU A 156 -3.51 0.37 -0.03
CA GLU A 156 -4.14 1.18 1.01
C GLU A 156 -4.96 2.30 0.35
N TYR A 157 -6.14 2.60 0.91
CA TYR A 157 -7.09 3.52 0.27
C TYR A 157 -6.49 4.91 0.01
N GLN A 158 -5.61 5.41 0.88
CA GLN A 158 -4.93 6.71 0.70
C GLN A 158 -4.04 6.73 -0.56
N GLU A 159 -3.24 5.69 -0.75
CA GLU A 159 -2.37 5.53 -1.91
C GLU A 159 -3.19 5.36 -3.20
N LYS A 160 -4.32 4.67 -3.13
CA LYS A 160 -5.28 4.55 -4.24
C LYS A 160 -5.84 5.92 -4.66
N VAL A 161 -6.19 6.79 -3.72
CA VAL A 161 -6.66 8.15 -4.01
C VAL A 161 -5.55 9.00 -4.61
N GLN A 162 -4.33 8.91 -4.08
CA GLN A 162 -3.19 9.68 -4.58
C GLN A 162 -2.83 9.28 -6.02
N ASN A 163 -2.77 7.99 -6.31
CA ASN A 163 -2.51 7.48 -7.66
C ASN A 163 -3.60 7.88 -8.65
N ALA A 164 -4.88 7.79 -8.24
CA ALA A 164 -5.97 8.25 -9.08
C ALA A 164 -5.88 9.75 -9.37
N ARG A 165 -5.63 10.58 -8.34
CA ARG A 165 -5.44 12.03 -8.53
C ARG A 165 -4.27 12.33 -9.46
N TYR A 166 -3.16 11.61 -9.31
CA TYR A 166 -2.00 11.76 -10.20
C TYR A 166 -2.37 11.48 -11.66
N LEU A 167 -3.03 10.36 -11.95
CA LEU A 167 -3.47 10.04 -13.31
C LEU A 167 -4.44 11.08 -13.89
N ILE A 168 -5.31 11.62 -13.04
CA ILE A 168 -6.28 12.62 -13.44
C ILE A 168 -5.60 13.96 -13.77
N GLU A 169 -4.83 14.49 -12.82
CA GLU A 169 -4.26 15.83 -12.93
C GLU A 169 -3.17 15.88 -14.00
N TYR A 170 -2.36 14.83 -14.12
CA TYR A 170 -1.19 14.83 -15.01
C TYR A 170 -1.42 14.16 -16.36
N TYR A 171 -2.46 13.34 -16.55
CA TYR A 171 -2.69 12.67 -17.83
C TYR A 171 -4.07 12.94 -18.40
N ILE A 172 -5.15 12.73 -17.64
CA ILE A 172 -6.52 12.79 -18.19
C ILE A 172 -6.94 14.22 -18.52
N ILE A 173 -6.76 15.17 -17.60
CA ILE A 173 -7.15 16.57 -17.82
C ILE A 173 -6.33 17.18 -18.98
N PRO A 174 -4.98 17.08 -19.01
CA PRO A 174 -4.19 17.62 -20.11
C PRO A 174 -4.48 16.93 -21.46
N LEU A 175 -4.73 15.61 -21.46
CA LEU A 175 -5.07 14.92 -22.70
C LEU A 175 -6.43 15.38 -23.22
N ASN A 176 -7.42 15.56 -22.34
CA ASN A 176 -8.72 16.11 -22.74
C ASN A 176 -8.60 17.53 -23.28
N THR A 177 -7.77 18.40 -22.71
CA THR A 177 -7.57 19.76 -23.25
C THR A 177 -6.88 19.76 -24.62
N ILE A 178 -5.90 18.88 -24.83
CA ILE A 178 -5.21 18.71 -26.13
C ILE A 178 -6.16 18.19 -27.20
N LEU A 179 -7.10 17.31 -26.83
CA LEU A 179 -8.05 16.66 -27.73
C LEU A 179 -9.42 17.36 -27.80
N ASP A 180 -9.66 18.41 -27.03
CA ASP A 180 -10.97 19.05 -26.93
C ASP A 180 -11.42 19.63 -28.28
N ILE A 181 -12.65 19.30 -28.66
CA ILE A 181 -13.31 19.79 -29.86
C ILE A 181 -13.56 21.31 -29.73
N ASN A 182 -13.81 21.79 -28.51
CA ASN A 182 -14.21 23.17 -28.25
C ASN A 182 -13.03 24.14 -28.10
N HIS A 183 -11.80 23.63 -27.97
CA HIS A 183 -10.61 24.46 -27.81
C HIS A 183 -9.99 24.82 -29.16
N SER A 184 -9.93 26.11 -29.51
CA SER A 184 -9.49 26.57 -30.84
C SER A 184 -8.04 26.24 -31.19
N GLN A 185 -7.17 26.03 -30.19
CA GLN A 185 -5.77 25.64 -30.37
C GLN A 185 -5.54 24.12 -30.22
N SER A 186 -6.60 23.32 -30.13
CA SER A 186 -6.46 21.87 -30.00
C SER A 186 -5.89 21.24 -31.28
N ILE A 187 -5.16 20.14 -31.11
CA ILE A 187 -4.63 19.36 -32.24
C ILE A 187 -5.80 18.84 -33.09
N TYR A 188 -6.96 18.57 -32.47
CA TYR A 188 -8.16 18.15 -33.16
C TYR A 188 -8.62 19.17 -34.22
N ASN A 189 -8.69 20.46 -33.85
CA ASN A 189 -9.08 21.52 -34.78
C ASN A 189 -8.06 21.74 -35.90
N GLU A 190 -6.78 21.49 -35.62
CA GLU A 190 -5.74 21.53 -36.65
C GLU A 190 -5.84 20.35 -37.62
N LEU A 191 -6.09 19.14 -37.13
CA LEU A 191 -6.36 17.99 -37.99
C LEU A 191 -7.60 18.23 -38.87
N LEU A 192 -8.63 18.90 -38.35
CA LEU A 192 -9.78 19.34 -39.14
C LEU A 192 -9.38 20.37 -40.21
N ALA A 193 -8.54 21.36 -39.88
CA ALA A 193 -8.05 22.35 -40.84
C ALA A 193 -7.20 21.70 -41.95
N ILE A 194 -6.34 20.73 -41.59
CA ILE A 194 -5.55 19.94 -42.55
C ILE A 194 -6.49 19.09 -43.42
N SER A 195 -7.55 18.52 -42.84
CA SER A 195 -8.55 17.73 -43.57
C SER A 195 -9.32 18.57 -44.58
N GLN A 196 -9.78 19.77 -44.19
CA GLN A 196 -10.43 20.72 -45.09
C GLN A 196 -9.50 21.17 -46.22
N PHE A 197 -8.24 21.47 -45.89
CA PHE A 197 -7.23 21.82 -46.88
C PHE A 197 -6.97 20.67 -47.87
N SER A 198 -6.81 19.45 -47.36
CA SER A 198 -6.60 18.25 -48.18
C SER A 198 -7.80 17.94 -49.07
N ASN A 199 -9.02 18.16 -48.58
CA ASN A 199 -10.25 18.02 -49.36
C ASN A 199 -10.28 19.01 -50.53
N ASN A 200 -9.94 20.28 -50.29
CA ASN A 200 -9.86 21.28 -51.34
C ASN A 200 -8.79 20.92 -52.37
N LYS A 201 -7.61 20.48 -51.92
CA LYS A 201 -6.50 20.07 -52.79
C LYS A 201 -6.74 18.77 -53.55
N ARG A 202 -7.67 17.92 -53.12
CA ARG A 202 -8.11 16.75 -53.90
C ARG A 202 -8.83 17.14 -55.20
N PHE A 203 -9.41 18.34 -55.26
CA PHE A 203 -10.10 18.82 -56.45
C PHE A 203 -9.20 19.63 -57.41
N ASP A 204 -7.92 19.84 -57.06
CA ASP A 204 -6.96 20.44 -57.98
C ASP A 204 -6.56 19.42 -59.07
N TYR A 205 -6.83 19.77 -60.33
CA TYR A 205 -6.59 18.91 -61.50
C TYR A 205 -5.18 19.03 -62.08
N SER A 206 -4.30 19.82 -61.45
CA SER A 206 -2.98 20.15 -61.98
C SER A 206 -2.05 18.93 -62.07
N ASP A 207 -2.15 17.98 -61.13
CA ASP A 207 -1.24 16.84 -61.03
C ASP A 207 -1.92 15.61 -60.38
N GLU A 208 -1.97 14.48 -61.10
CA GLU A 208 -2.65 13.27 -60.62
C GLU A 208 -1.95 12.61 -59.42
N SER A 209 -0.62 12.63 -59.36
CA SER A 209 0.15 12.02 -58.27
C SER A 209 -0.06 12.74 -56.93
N ILE A 210 -0.07 14.08 -56.98
CA ILE A 210 -0.32 14.95 -55.82
C ILE A 210 -1.76 14.75 -55.34
N ARG A 211 -2.72 14.69 -56.28
CA ARG A 211 -4.13 14.41 -55.97
C ARG A 211 -4.32 13.10 -55.21
N ARG A 212 -3.71 12.00 -55.69
CA ARG A 212 -3.79 10.69 -55.03
C ARG A 212 -3.22 10.72 -53.62
N GLN A 213 -2.15 11.46 -53.38
CA GLN A 213 -1.58 11.60 -52.03
C GLN A 213 -2.47 12.44 -51.11
N PHE A 214 -3.05 13.54 -51.59
CA PHE A 214 -4.03 14.31 -50.80
C PHE A 214 -5.31 13.51 -50.52
N GLU A 215 -5.73 12.64 -51.44
CA GLU A 215 -6.86 11.73 -51.20
C GLU A 215 -6.55 10.71 -50.10
N LYS A 216 -5.37 10.08 -50.12
CA LYS A 216 -4.90 9.19 -49.05
C LYS A 216 -4.83 9.92 -47.71
N LEU A 217 -4.25 11.12 -47.70
CA LEU A 217 -4.14 11.96 -46.51
C LEU A 217 -5.52 12.34 -45.96
N TYR A 218 -6.46 12.71 -46.83
CA TYR A 218 -7.83 13.03 -46.43
C TYR A 218 -8.56 11.83 -45.80
N ASN A 219 -8.46 10.65 -46.42
CA ASN A 219 -9.07 9.44 -45.88
C ASN A 219 -8.47 9.06 -44.51
N LEU A 220 -7.15 9.19 -44.37
CA LEU A 220 -6.44 8.98 -43.12
C LEU A 220 -6.89 9.97 -42.04
N LEU A 221 -6.94 11.27 -42.35
CA LEU A 221 -7.39 12.30 -41.43
C LEU A 221 -8.84 12.08 -40.99
N ARG A 222 -9.73 11.67 -41.90
CA ARG A 222 -11.12 11.35 -41.57
C ARG A 222 -11.22 10.20 -40.56
N GLN A 223 -10.39 9.16 -40.72
CA GLN A 223 -10.32 8.06 -39.77
C GLN A 223 -9.74 8.52 -38.42
N VAL A 224 -8.63 9.27 -38.45
CA VAL A 224 -7.96 9.77 -37.24
C VAL A 224 -8.89 10.68 -36.43
N VAL A 225 -9.60 11.60 -37.06
CA VAL A 225 -10.57 12.49 -36.40
C VAL A 225 -11.69 11.66 -35.73
N LYS A 226 -12.21 10.65 -36.41
CA LYS A 226 -13.22 9.75 -35.83
C LYS A 226 -12.66 9.00 -34.62
N ASP A 227 -11.47 8.42 -34.75
CA ASP A 227 -10.86 7.63 -33.69
C ASP A 227 -10.54 8.50 -32.47
N ILE A 228 -9.99 9.70 -32.66
CA ILE A 228 -9.73 10.66 -31.57
C ILE A 228 -11.03 11.05 -30.87
N SER A 229 -12.10 11.31 -31.63
CA SER A 229 -13.40 11.63 -31.02
C SER A 229 -13.92 10.47 -30.17
N GLN A 230 -13.75 9.23 -30.63
CA GLN A 230 -14.13 8.05 -29.86
C GLN A 230 -13.28 7.91 -28.60
N GLN A 231 -11.96 8.08 -28.70
CA GLN A 231 -11.08 8.02 -27.52
C GLN A 231 -11.41 9.12 -26.50
N SER A 232 -11.67 10.35 -26.94
CA SER A 232 -12.10 11.45 -26.08
C SER A 232 -13.43 11.13 -25.35
N THR A 233 -14.40 10.53 -26.05
CA THR A 233 -15.66 10.10 -25.40
C THR A 233 -15.45 8.97 -24.40
N VAL A 234 -14.55 8.01 -24.68
CA VAL A 234 -14.23 6.91 -23.77
C VAL A 234 -13.52 7.43 -22.52
N LEU A 235 -12.52 8.31 -22.68
CA LEU A 235 -11.84 8.98 -21.57
C LEU A 235 -12.85 9.74 -20.69
N SER A 236 -13.72 10.54 -21.31
CA SER A 236 -14.74 11.31 -20.59
C SER A 236 -15.75 10.41 -19.86
N ASN A 237 -16.23 9.33 -20.50
CA ASN A 237 -17.27 8.48 -19.94
C ASN A 237 -16.78 7.44 -18.93
N GLU A 238 -15.53 6.95 -19.03
CA GLU A 238 -15.02 5.93 -18.11
C GLU A 238 -14.20 6.51 -16.95
N LEU A 239 -13.51 7.64 -17.18
CA LEU A 239 -12.56 8.19 -16.22
C LEU A 239 -13.13 9.35 -15.41
N LEU A 240 -14.00 10.20 -15.97
CA LEU A 240 -14.66 11.26 -15.17
C LEU A 240 -15.62 10.67 -14.12
N PRO A 241 -16.43 9.65 -14.39
CA PRO A 241 -17.26 9.07 -13.33
C PRO A 241 -16.43 8.36 -12.25
N LEU A 242 -15.24 7.83 -12.60
CA LEU A 242 -14.31 7.30 -11.62
C LEU A 242 -13.71 8.42 -10.75
N LEU A 243 -13.35 9.54 -11.36
CA LEU A 243 -12.93 10.75 -10.63
C LEU A 243 -13.98 11.14 -9.59
N ASP A 244 -15.24 11.28 -10.02
CA ASP A 244 -16.33 11.71 -9.14
C ASP A 244 -16.57 10.71 -8.01
N ARG A 245 -16.46 9.41 -8.30
CA ARG A 245 -16.55 8.36 -7.29
C ARG A 245 -15.41 8.43 -6.27
N ILE A 246 -14.17 8.54 -6.71
CA ILE A 246 -13.00 8.60 -5.81
C ILE A 246 -13.05 9.88 -4.97
N ARG A 247 -13.47 10.99 -5.56
CA ARG A 247 -13.66 12.26 -4.86
C ARG A 247 -14.75 12.15 -3.80
N THR A 248 -15.92 11.61 -4.14
CA THR A 248 -17.02 11.42 -3.17
C THR A 248 -16.64 10.45 -2.06
N GLU A 249 -15.96 9.34 -2.37
CA GLU A 249 -15.45 8.41 -1.35
C GLU A 249 -14.40 9.09 -0.43
N SER A 250 -13.52 9.92 -0.99
CA SER A 250 -12.57 10.74 -0.21
C SER A 250 -13.28 11.77 0.68
N GLU A 251 -14.32 12.45 0.16
CA GLU A 251 -15.13 13.40 0.93
C GLU A 251 -15.87 12.68 2.08
N TYR A 252 -16.41 11.48 1.84
CA TYR A 252 -17.01 10.66 2.88
C TYR A 252 -16.00 10.25 3.95
N LEU A 253 -14.80 9.81 3.56
CA LEU A 253 -13.76 9.43 4.52
C LEU A 253 -13.22 10.61 5.30
N GLN A 254 -13.06 11.77 4.66
CA GLN A 254 -12.72 13.00 5.36
C GLN A 254 -13.85 13.42 6.31
N GLY A 255 -15.11 13.25 5.92
CA GLY A 255 -16.28 13.45 6.76
C GLY A 255 -16.32 12.48 7.95
N PHE A 256 -16.03 11.20 7.75
CA PHE A 256 -15.93 10.20 8.81
C PHE A 256 -14.76 10.48 9.74
N HIS A 257 -13.60 10.83 9.20
CA HIS A 257 -12.44 11.23 9.98
C HIS A 257 -12.78 12.45 10.84
N LEU A 258 -13.34 13.51 10.23
CA LEU A 258 -13.81 14.71 10.94
C LEU A 258 -14.84 14.36 12.01
N TYR A 259 -15.79 13.48 11.73
CA TYR A 259 -16.80 13.01 12.67
C TYR A 259 -16.18 12.28 13.87
N LEU A 260 -15.16 11.45 13.63
CA LEU A 260 -14.45 10.68 14.65
C LEU A 260 -13.46 11.53 15.45
N THR A 261 -12.79 12.51 14.82
CA THR A 261 -11.75 13.34 15.44
C THR A 261 -12.28 14.63 16.06
N ASN A 262 -13.27 15.30 15.45
CA ASN A 262 -13.90 16.48 16.03
C ASN A 262 -14.98 16.06 17.03
N MET A 263 -14.50 15.71 18.22
CA MET A 263 -15.18 15.59 19.52
C MET A 263 -16.72 15.61 19.55
N ASN A 264 -17.30 14.47 19.91
CA ASN A 264 -18.54 14.33 20.70
C ASN A 264 -19.88 14.67 20.03
N CYS A 265 -20.00 14.76 18.71
CA CYS A 265 -21.32 14.92 18.06
C CYS A 265 -22.31 13.77 18.38
N TYR A 266 -21.81 12.55 18.64
CA TYR A 266 -22.58 11.40 19.14
C TYR A 266 -22.97 11.48 20.62
N LYS A 267 -22.40 12.40 21.43
CA LYS A 267 -22.82 12.57 22.83
C LYS A 267 -24.10 13.41 22.96
N GLY A 268 -24.44 14.23 21.96
CA GLY A 268 -25.66 15.04 21.93
C GLY A 268 -26.82 14.43 21.14
N ILE A 269 -26.54 13.49 20.25
CA ILE A 269 -27.56 12.80 19.45
C ILE A 269 -27.87 11.48 20.15
N LYS A 270 -29.04 11.39 20.79
CA LYS A 270 -29.58 10.07 21.18
C LYS A 270 -29.73 9.28 19.88
N PRO A 271 -29.00 8.16 19.68
CA PRO A 271 -29.21 7.35 18.50
C PRO A 271 -30.70 6.99 18.45
N PRO A 272 -31.34 7.06 17.26
CA PRO A 272 -32.71 6.59 17.13
C PRO A 272 -32.75 5.18 17.70
N ARG A 273 -33.70 4.92 18.61
CA ARG A 273 -33.92 3.58 19.12
C ARG A 273 -34.24 2.75 17.88
N LEU A 274 -33.24 2.00 17.40
CA LEU A 274 -33.46 0.93 16.45
C LEU A 274 -34.66 0.17 17.02
N PHE A 275 -35.67 -0.07 16.19
CA PHE A 275 -36.77 -0.94 16.58
C PHE A 275 -36.15 -2.31 16.85
N SER A 276 -35.63 -2.50 18.06
CA SER A 276 -35.48 -3.79 18.68
C SER A 276 -36.91 -4.27 18.76
N THR A 277 -37.35 -4.95 17.70
CA THR A 277 -38.24 -6.06 17.90
C THR A 277 -37.48 -6.91 18.90
N SER A 278 -37.85 -6.81 20.18
CA SER A 278 -37.74 -7.97 21.03
C SER A 278 -38.52 -9.02 20.24
N ARG A 279 -37.81 -9.80 19.43
CA ARG A 279 -38.37 -11.02 18.93
C ARG A 279 -38.68 -11.76 20.21
N ASP A 280 -39.94 -11.74 20.61
CA ASP A 280 -40.49 -12.76 21.47
C ASP A 280 -40.28 -14.03 20.66
N ASN A 281 -39.08 -14.58 20.80
CA ASN A 281 -38.82 -15.92 20.34
C ASN A 281 -39.74 -16.75 21.21
N LEU A 282 -40.86 -17.18 20.63
CA LEU A 282 -41.67 -18.29 21.09
C LEU A 282 -40.79 -19.55 21.06
N TYR A 283 -39.78 -19.59 21.91
CA TYR A 283 -39.07 -20.81 22.18
C TYR A 283 -40.03 -21.69 22.96
N ASN A 284 -40.28 -22.88 22.40
CA ASN A 284 -40.95 -23.95 23.10
C ASN A 284 -40.30 -24.12 24.49
N GLN A 285 -41.09 -24.22 25.55
CA GLN A 285 -40.63 -24.20 26.95
C GLN A 285 -39.59 -25.30 27.25
N TYR A 286 -39.56 -26.34 26.41
CA TYR A 286 -38.64 -27.48 26.48
C TYR A 286 -37.33 -27.30 25.71
N ILE A 287 -37.12 -26.18 25.00
CA ILE A 287 -35.87 -25.96 24.26
C ILE A 287 -34.68 -25.83 25.21
N TYR A 288 -34.87 -25.18 26.36
CA TYR A 288 -33.81 -25.09 27.36
C TYR A 288 -33.41 -26.47 27.89
N GLU A 289 -34.39 -27.29 28.27
CA GLU A 289 -34.20 -28.66 28.76
C GLU A 289 -33.54 -29.54 27.69
N ASN A 290 -34.06 -29.54 26.45
CA ASN A 290 -33.49 -30.32 25.35
C ASN A 290 -32.07 -29.87 25.00
N THR A 291 -31.80 -28.56 25.02
CA THR A 291 -30.46 -28.03 24.72
C THR A 291 -29.49 -28.36 25.85
N LYS A 292 -29.96 -28.37 27.10
CA LYS A 292 -29.18 -28.77 28.27
C LYS A 292 -28.86 -30.27 28.23
N GLU A 293 -29.82 -31.14 27.94
CA GLU A 293 -29.58 -32.58 27.75
C GLU A 293 -28.59 -32.83 26.60
N TYR A 294 -28.75 -32.11 25.49
CA TYR A 294 -27.79 -32.17 24.38
C TYR A 294 -26.39 -31.78 24.85
N PHE A 295 -26.25 -30.65 25.55
CA PHE A 295 -24.95 -30.18 26.05
C PHE A 295 -24.32 -31.11 27.09
N GLU A 296 -25.13 -31.72 27.97
CA GLU A 296 -24.65 -32.69 28.96
C GLU A 296 -24.18 -34.00 28.32
N GLN A 297 -24.79 -34.43 27.22
CA GLN A 297 -24.30 -35.58 26.44
C GLN A 297 -22.93 -35.34 25.80
N PHE A 298 -22.60 -34.10 25.44
CA PHE A 298 -21.27 -33.73 24.92
C PHE A 298 -20.30 -33.26 26.01
N LYS A 299 -20.71 -33.23 27.29
CA LYS A 299 -19.87 -32.76 28.39
C LYS A 299 -18.95 -33.84 28.96
N ASN A 300 -18.99 -35.06 28.43
CA ASN A 300 -18.13 -36.15 28.85
C ASN A 300 -17.35 -36.72 27.66
N GLU A 301 -16.29 -36.03 27.27
CA GLU A 301 -14.93 -36.59 27.14
C GLU A 301 -14.01 -35.48 27.67
N GLU A 302 -13.59 -35.57 28.93
CA GLU A 302 -12.46 -34.77 29.42
C GLU A 302 -11.22 -35.28 28.68
N ASP A 303 -10.87 -34.64 27.57
CA ASP A 303 -9.51 -34.72 27.06
C ASP A 303 -8.57 -34.20 28.15
N VAL A 304 -7.74 -35.09 28.68
CA VAL A 304 -6.70 -34.75 29.66
C VAL A 304 -5.65 -33.90 28.94
N PHE A 305 -5.87 -32.59 28.93
CA PHE A 305 -4.84 -31.60 28.66
C PHE A 305 -4.21 -31.21 30.00
N VAL A 306 -2.96 -31.59 30.21
CA VAL A 306 -2.13 -31.01 31.27
C VAL A 306 -1.66 -29.64 30.78
N GLU A 307 -2.50 -28.63 30.97
CA GLU A 307 -2.05 -27.23 30.92
C GLU A 307 -1.60 -26.84 32.32
N GLU A 308 -0.29 -26.57 32.49
CA GLU A 308 0.23 -25.94 33.70
C GLU A 308 -0.35 -24.52 33.80
N GLU A 309 -1.36 -24.35 34.65
CA GLU A 309 -1.83 -23.04 35.08
C GLU A 309 -0.65 -22.31 35.74
N ALA A 310 -0.14 -21.26 35.09
CA ALA A 310 0.77 -20.32 35.72
C ALA A 310 0.01 -19.57 36.82
N TYR A 311 0.07 -20.11 38.05
CA TYR A 311 -0.24 -19.34 39.24
C TYR A 311 0.81 -18.23 39.35
N ASP A 312 0.40 -16.98 39.10
CA ASP A 312 1.16 -15.81 39.53
C ASP A 312 1.15 -15.77 41.07
N ILE A 313 2.03 -16.57 41.68
CA ILE A 313 2.35 -16.48 43.09
C ILE A 313 3.12 -15.16 43.24
N LYS A 314 2.43 -14.10 43.66
CA LYS A 314 3.09 -12.88 44.16
C LYS A 314 3.89 -13.25 45.41
N GLN A 315 5.12 -13.73 45.23
CA GLN A 315 6.06 -13.94 46.33
C GLN A 315 6.43 -12.58 46.92
N TRP A 316 6.25 -12.42 48.23
CA TRP A 316 6.70 -11.23 48.93
C TRP A 316 8.24 -11.21 48.97
N ILE A 317 8.85 -10.16 48.43
CA ILE A 317 10.30 -9.98 48.38
C ILE A 317 10.72 -9.07 49.53
N PHE A 318 11.52 -9.58 50.46
CA PHE A 318 12.01 -8.82 51.61
C PHE A 318 13.07 -7.79 51.20
N ASN A 319 12.71 -6.50 51.18
CA ASN A 319 13.64 -5.41 50.90
C ASN A 319 14.23 -4.82 52.20
N LYS A 320 15.35 -5.40 52.65
CA LYS A 320 16.02 -5.02 53.91
C LYS A 320 16.34 -3.52 54.03
N ARG A 321 16.71 -2.87 52.92
CA ARG A 321 17.11 -1.44 52.91
C ARG A 321 15.95 -0.51 53.23
N GLU A 322 14.78 -0.82 52.68
CA GLU A 322 13.58 -0.01 52.82
C GLU A 322 13.04 -0.07 54.25
N TYR A 323 12.97 -1.28 54.82
CA TYR A 323 12.58 -1.46 56.21
C TYR A 323 13.58 -0.84 57.20
N LYS A 324 14.88 -0.87 56.91
CA LYS A 324 15.90 -0.16 57.69
C LYS A 324 15.68 1.36 57.66
N SER A 325 15.38 1.93 56.51
CA SER A 325 15.03 3.36 56.39
C SER A 325 13.77 3.72 57.17
N GLN A 326 12.73 2.87 57.12
CA GLN A 326 11.49 3.08 57.88
C GLN A 326 11.70 2.93 59.40
N LEU A 327 12.61 2.06 59.83
CA LEU A 327 12.98 1.91 61.23
C LEU A 327 13.74 3.15 61.72
N ASN A 328 14.75 3.59 60.96
CA ASN A 328 15.55 4.77 61.27
C ASN A 328 14.73 6.06 61.39
N SER A 329 13.66 6.22 60.61
CA SER A 329 12.79 7.41 60.70
C SER A 329 11.90 7.43 61.95
N LYS A 330 11.72 6.29 62.62
CA LYS A 330 10.82 6.12 63.78
C LYS A 330 11.56 5.88 65.09
N LEU A 331 12.89 6.01 65.10
CA LEU A 331 13.69 5.89 66.33
C LEU A 331 13.41 7.07 67.27
N PRO A 332 13.36 6.84 68.60
CA PRO A 332 13.49 5.56 69.29
C PRO A 332 12.17 4.76 69.30
N VAL A 333 12.24 3.45 68.99
CA VAL A 333 11.07 2.56 69.03
C VAL A 333 11.05 1.84 70.37
N THR A 334 9.99 2.06 71.17
CA THR A 334 9.82 1.46 72.51
C THR A 334 9.38 0.00 72.48
N ASP A 335 8.74 -0.43 71.39
CA ASP A 335 8.28 -1.81 71.18
C ASP A 335 8.56 -2.24 69.74
N PHE A 336 9.72 -2.87 69.55
CA PHE A 336 10.20 -3.27 68.23
C PHE A 336 9.35 -4.39 67.60
N PHE A 337 8.91 -5.38 68.38
CA PHE A 337 8.18 -6.54 67.84
C PHE A 337 6.76 -6.17 67.39
N SER A 338 6.09 -5.25 68.10
CA SER A 338 4.81 -4.68 67.66
C SER A 338 4.98 -3.77 66.45
N TRP A 339 6.10 -3.05 66.34
CA TRP A 339 6.41 -2.26 65.14
C TRP A 339 6.58 -3.15 63.91
N CYS A 340 7.33 -4.26 64.02
CA CYS A 340 7.52 -5.22 62.93
C CYS A 340 6.20 -5.75 62.39
N LYS A 341 5.25 -6.06 63.28
CA LYS A 341 3.91 -6.51 62.89
C LYS A 341 3.16 -5.45 62.08
N LYS A 342 3.12 -4.22 62.57
CA LYS A 342 2.44 -3.10 61.90
C LYS A 342 3.07 -2.77 60.55
N ALA A 343 4.39 -2.90 60.41
CA ALA A 343 5.09 -2.66 59.16
C ALA A 343 4.67 -3.66 58.07
N ILE A 344 4.55 -4.94 58.42
CA ILE A 344 4.17 -6.00 57.47
C ILE A 344 2.67 -5.97 57.14
N GLU A 345 1.79 -5.73 58.13
CA GLU A 345 0.33 -5.64 57.91
C GLU A 345 -0.06 -4.50 56.96
N ASN A 346 0.74 -3.44 56.89
CA ASN A 346 0.53 -2.34 55.94
C ASN A 346 0.78 -2.73 54.48
N GLU A 347 1.64 -3.71 54.21
CA GLU A 347 2.00 -4.15 52.85
C GLU A 347 1.21 -5.38 52.40
N ASN A 348 0.97 -6.35 53.28
CA ASN A 348 0.20 -7.56 52.97
C ASN A 348 -0.65 -8.01 54.17
N LYS A 349 -1.96 -8.19 53.93
CA LYS A 349 -2.93 -8.58 54.98
C LYS A 349 -2.78 -10.03 55.47
N ASP A 350 -2.19 -10.91 54.66
CA ASP A 350 -1.88 -12.30 55.00
C ASP A 350 -0.36 -12.49 54.99
N PHE A 351 0.28 -12.26 56.13
CA PHE A 351 1.73 -12.45 56.27
C PHE A 351 2.08 -13.86 56.78
N ASP A 352 3.09 -14.47 56.17
CA ASP A 352 3.67 -15.74 56.61
C ASP A 352 4.63 -15.52 57.80
N ILE A 353 4.75 -16.52 58.69
CA ILE A 353 5.63 -16.45 59.88
C ILE A 353 7.09 -16.19 59.48
N ASN A 354 7.53 -16.77 58.35
CA ASN A 354 8.87 -16.59 57.83
C ASN A 354 9.18 -15.12 57.49
N ASN A 355 8.17 -14.39 56.99
CA ASN A 355 8.29 -12.97 56.63
C ASN A 355 8.50 -12.11 57.89
N TYR A 356 7.80 -12.44 58.97
CA TYR A 356 7.98 -11.79 60.26
C TYR A 356 9.38 -12.01 60.83
N PHE A 357 9.90 -13.24 60.79
CA PHE A 357 11.25 -13.53 61.27
C PHE A 357 12.34 -12.83 60.44
N MET A 358 12.18 -12.73 59.12
CA MET A 358 13.11 -11.96 58.29
C MET A 358 13.18 -10.49 58.71
N LEU A 359 12.05 -9.86 59.03
CA LEU A 359 12.06 -8.47 59.52
C LEU A 359 12.68 -8.34 60.91
N THR A 360 12.47 -9.32 61.80
CA THR A 360 13.12 -9.31 63.13
C THR A 360 14.64 -9.42 63.07
N SER A 361 15.21 -9.87 61.95
CA SER A 361 16.67 -9.90 61.76
C SER A 361 17.33 -8.52 61.83
N LEU A 362 16.55 -7.43 61.65
CA LEU A 362 17.02 -6.05 61.80
C LEU A 362 17.52 -5.74 63.23
N ILE A 363 17.14 -6.52 64.24
CA ILE A 363 17.65 -6.41 65.61
C ILE A 363 19.16 -6.67 65.64
N PHE A 364 19.68 -7.54 64.78
CA PHE A 364 21.09 -7.97 64.82
C PHE A 364 22.04 -7.04 64.06
N GLU A 365 21.57 -5.88 63.58
CA GLU A 365 22.47 -4.92 62.94
C GLU A 365 23.28 -4.12 63.96
N GLU A 366 24.58 -3.96 63.68
CA GLU A 366 25.57 -3.36 64.59
C GLU A 366 25.30 -1.89 64.95
N GLU A 367 24.39 -1.23 64.23
CA GLU A 367 24.03 0.19 64.34
C GLU A 367 22.98 0.49 65.43
N TYR A 368 22.41 -0.52 66.06
CA TYR A 368 21.32 -0.38 67.03
C TYR A 368 21.74 -0.84 68.44
N ASP A 369 21.41 -0.02 69.44
CA ASP A 369 21.48 -0.41 70.84
C ASP A 369 20.12 -0.95 71.28
N ILE A 370 20.14 -2.11 71.93
CA ILE A 370 18.96 -2.84 72.37
C ILE A 370 18.90 -2.78 73.89
N GLU A 371 17.88 -2.10 74.41
CA GLU A 371 17.56 -2.11 75.82
C GLU A 371 16.35 -3.02 76.07
N GLN A 372 16.51 -4.02 76.92
CA GLN A 372 15.38 -4.79 77.43
C GLN A 372 14.71 -4.01 78.55
N ASP A 373 13.38 -3.88 78.49
CA ASP A 373 12.63 -3.16 79.49
C ASP A 373 12.76 -3.84 80.87
N LYS A 374 13.05 -3.05 81.92
CA LYS A 374 13.42 -3.56 83.25
C LYS A 374 12.28 -4.28 83.97
N GLU A 375 11.04 -4.11 83.50
CA GLU A 375 9.82 -4.68 84.11
C GLU A 375 9.43 -6.08 83.60
N ARG A 376 10.21 -6.72 82.71
CA ARG A 376 9.91 -8.06 82.14
C ARG A 376 8.49 -8.18 81.57
N GLU A 377 7.97 -7.13 80.96
CA GLU A 377 6.70 -7.19 80.25
C GLU A 377 6.88 -7.96 78.93
N ASN A 378 6.14 -9.07 78.80
CA ASN A 378 6.10 -9.88 77.58
C ASN A 378 4.91 -9.46 76.70
N ILE A 379 5.11 -9.43 75.39
CA ILE A 379 4.08 -9.21 74.39
C ILE A 379 3.67 -10.56 73.82
N SER A 380 2.37 -10.82 73.77
CA SER A 380 1.81 -11.95 73.02
C SER A 380 1.37 -11.50 71.62
N LEU A 381 1.85 -12.22 70.60
CA LEU A 381 1.53 -11.97 69.20
C LEU A 381 0.82 -13.19 68.62
N LYS A 382 -0.49 -13.05 68.37
CA LYS A 382 -1.32 -14.09 67.74
C LYS A 382 -1.27 -13.97 66.21
N THR A 383 -0.91 -15.06 65.55
CA THR A 383 -1.00 -15.28 64.09
C THR A 383 -1.92 -16.48 63.79
N LYS A 384 -2.30 -16.69 62.52
CA LYS A 384 -3.12 -17.85 62.11
C LYS A 384 -2.49 -19.22 62.44
N GLN A 385 -1.18 -19.26 62.68
CA GLN A 385 -0.39 -20.49 62.89
C GLN A 385 0.13 -20.64 64.35
N GLY A 386 -0.06 -19.64 65.24
CA GLY A 386 0.36 -19.75 66.65
C GLY A 386 0.42 -18.42 67.42
N GLU A 387 0.62 -18.51 68.73
CA GLU A 387 0.83 -17.37 69.64
C GLU A 387 2.30 -17.32 70.10
N PHE A 388 3.01 -16.23 69.81
CA PHE A 388 4.39 -16.01 70.23
C PHE A 388 4.44 -15.09 71.44
N ILE A 389 5.25 -15.42 72.43
CA ILE A 389 5.49 -14.58 73.61
C ILE A 389 6.93 -14.06 73.53
N MET A 390 7.09 -12.73 73.39
CA MET A 390 8.40 -12.08 73.21
C MET A 390 8.60 -10.94 74.22
N PRO A 391 9.82 -10.69 74.70
CA PRO A 391 10.09 -9.58 75.62
C PRO A 391 9.98 -8.23 74.91
N LYS A 392 9.53 -7.19 75.62
CA LYS A 392 9.60 -5.81 75.11
C LYS A 392 11.06 -5.37 74.92
N LEU A 393 11.41 -5.06 73.68
CA LEU A 393 12.71 -4.51 73.31
C LEU A 393 12.54 -3.07 72.82
N LYS A 394 13.32 -2.18 73.43
CA LYS A 394 13.47 -0.80 72.98
C LYS A 394 14.73 -0.70 72.13
N ILE A 395 14.59 -0.13 70.94
CA ILE A 395 15.70 0.09 70.01
C ILE A 395 16.00 1.59 69.91
N SER A 396 17.25 1.94 70.18
CA SER A 396 17.84 3.26 69.97
C SER A 396 18.99 3.18 68.97
N LYS A 397 19.28 4.30 68.29
CA LYS A 397 20.45 4.38 67.42
C LYS A 397 21.70 4.47 68.29
N LYS A 398 22.71 3.66 67.98
CA LYS A 398 24.02 3.76 68.61
C LYS A 398 24.63 5.12 68.28
N GLU A 399 24.94 5.94 69.28
CA GLU A 399 25.69 7.18 69.03
C GLU A 399 27.12 6.80 68.62
N ASN A 400 27.57 7.30 67.47
CA ASN A 400 28.94 7.10 67.00
C ASN A 400 29.92 7.62 68.06
N VAL A 401 30.61 6.72 68.75
CA VAL A 401 31.91 7.03 69.35
C VAL A 401 32.92 6.99 68.21
N SER A 402 33.61 8.11 68.00
CA SER A 402 34.74 8.21 67.07
C SER A 402 35.83 7.20 67.44
N GLU A 403 36.37 6.53 66.42
CA GLU A 403 37.49 5.57 66.37
C GLU A 403 37.22 4.10 66.78
#